data_AF-A0A2E8DXG9-F1
#
_entry.id   AF-A0A2E8DXG9-F1
#
_cell.length_a   1.000
_cell.length_b   1.000
_cell.length_c   1.000
_cell.angle_alpha   90.00
_cell.angle_beta   90.00
_cell.angle_gamma   90.00
#
_symmetry.space_group_name_H-M   'P 1'
#
loop_
_entity.id
_entity.type
_entity.pdbx_description
1 polymer ?
#
loop_
_entity_poly.entity_id
_entity_poly.type
_entity_poly.pdbx_seq_one_letter_code
_entity_poly.pdbx_strand_id
1 'polypeptide(L)'
;MENFESSMGTSTRIVSLAGEKCSKNSIQRSITKIRNSFSVHDRLIFLFRGKITTPNANNQIHFVLRDDDLISGQNINRWLEEVDSTVLLDCITQNSNLGAFYANRQQLGQSAIVSVLSGSTSMNSSVGLIVGLKALFDNPSIADIDDNRQLTISEIYETLLSRSFHSGVFVPTGDLEKVLFKLPAMVKISGSPTEVSVIINGTKVGQTELRLTDKLDQMARFIELHKSGYQLQKLTLPKISIIPGQQNSISYQLEPISVRGRIESLSSISSLIVEILGTDYQRKIEGTDQFIFDDWTNDYLEIDKSYTILAKGNQRHYGAVSFIYQGVKPIDVHLNLTEKNWFQLAQMLYNLSEYQDAIQAFQSGIEVTLDFPSFSDSFTSMLFNSFLDVMGQADLPATYLVVMGELATRTHKPDIAKKYLRKALKTAERNSEAYKLAGQKLQAFYLIYYYLLAPIIILSLLLVFVFFRKGKRRSCDV
;
A
#
# COMPACT_ATOMS: atom_id res chain seq x y z
N MET A 1 -16.29 -34.27 28.72
CA MET A 1 -15.19 -35.19 28.37
C MET A 1 -15.44 -35.84 27.02
N GLU A 2 -16.66 -36.31 26.72
CA GLU A 2 -16.99 -36.97 25.44
C GLU A 2 -16.60 -36.16 24.19
N ASN A 3 -16.73 -34.82 24.21
CA ASN A 3 -16.36 -33.96 23.07
C ASN A 3 -14.84 -33.68 22.89
N PHE A 4 -13.98 -34.00 23.86
CA PHE A 4 -12.52 -33.80 23.74
C PHE A 4 -11.82 -35.10 23.29
N GLU A 5 -12.35 -36.24 23.74
CA GLU A 5 -11.89 -37.56 23.31
C GLU A 5 -12.38 -37.89 21.89
N SER A 6 -13.56 -37.42 21.47
CA SER A 6 -14.05 -37.61 20.09
C SER A 6 -13.25 -36.87 19.02
N SER A 7 -12.56 -35.77 19.39
CA SER A 7 -11.73 -34.98 18.47
C SER A 7 -10.29 -35.49 18.35
N MET A 8 -9.84 -36.35 19.26
CA MET A 8 -8.52 -36.99 19.21
C MET A 8 -8.70 -38.48 18.95
N GLY A 9 -8.68 -38.88 17.67
CA GLY A 9 -8.89 -40.28 17.26
C GLY A 9 -8.14 -41.30 18.14
N THR A 10 -8.74 -42.48 18.33
CA THR A 10 -8.27 -43.54 19.23
C THR A 10 -6.78 -43.87 19.03
N SER A 11 -5.93 -43.21 19.81
CA SER A 11 -4.48 -43.39 19.80
C SER A 11 -4.07 -44.19 21.02
N THR A 12 -3.24 -45.22 20.82
CA THR A 12 -2.68 -46.04 21.90
C THR A 12 -1.73 -45.27 22.83
N ARG A 13 -1.43 -44.00 22.52
CA ARG A 13 -0.53 -43.11 23.28
C ARG A 13 -1.23 -42.23 24.32
N ILE A 14 -2.56 -42.19 24.34
CA ILE A 14 -3.34 -41.42 25.33
C ILE A 14 -4.03 -42.39 26.28
N VAL A 15 -3.83 -42.20 27.58
CA VAL A 15 -4.52 -42.97 28.62
C VAL A 15 -5.37 -42.03 29.46
N SER A 16 -6.68 -42.25 29.44
CA SER A 16 -7.67 -41.50 30.21
C SER A 16 -8.18 -42.36 31.36
N LEU A 17 -8.05 -41.87 32.60
CA LEU A 17 -8.57 -42.50 33.80
C LEU A 17 -9.59 -41.55 34.45
N ALA A 18 -10.84 -41.99 34.55
CA ALA A 18 -11.93 -41.21 35.12
C ALA A 18 -12.83 -42.07 36.01
N GLY A 19 -13.51 -41.43 36.97
CA GLY A 19 -14.45 -42.07 37.88
C GLY A 19 -13.83 -43.28 38.58
N GLU A 20 -14.50 -44.43 38.50
CA GLU A 20 -14.09 -45.67 39.18
C GLU A 20 -12.74 -46.23 38.72
N LYS A 21 -12.30 -45.87 37.51
CA LYS A 21 -11.01 -46.33 36.95
C LYS A 21 -9.83 -45.52 37.49
N CYS A 22 -10.08 -44.36 38.09
CA CYS A 22 -9.06 -43.46 38.62
C CYS A 22 -8.66 -43.85 40.05
N SER A 23 -7.94 -44.96 40.20
CA SER A 23 -7.37 -45.41 41.47
C SER A 23 -5.85 -45.31 41.48
N LYS A 24 -5.24 -45.26 42.67
CA LYS A 24 -3.78 -45.20 42.84
C LYS A 24 -3.03 -46.26 42.04
N ASN A 25 -3.50 -47.50 42.10
CA ASN A 25 -2.90 -48.63 41.38
C ASN A 25 -3.04 -48.47 39.87
N SER A 26 -4.17 -47.97 39.39
CA SER A 26 -4.42 -47.77 37.96
C SER A 26 -3.55 -46.64 37.39
N ILE A 27 -3.40 -45.54 38.13
CA ILE A 27 -2.52 -44.42 37.76
C ILE A 27 -1.07 -44.89 37.67
N GLN A 28 -0.57 -45.53 38.73
CA GLN A 28 0.81 -46.03 38.77
C GLN A 28 1.07 -47.02 37.63
N ARG A 29 0.20 -48.02 37.44
CA ARG A 29 0.33 -49.00 36.34
C ARG A 29 0.34 -48.32 34.98
N SER A 30 -0.50 -47.31 34.77
CA SER A 30 -0.58 -46.59 33.51
C SER A 30 0.69 -45.80 33.23
N ILE A 31 1.20 -45.06 34.22
CA ILE A 31 2.47 -44.32 34.09
C ILE A 31 3.63 -45.29 33.81
N THR A 32 3.74 -46.38 34.56
CA THR A 32 4.80 -47.39 34.35
C THR A 32 4.69 -48.02 32.96
N LYS A 33 3.49 -48.36 32.50
CA LYS A 33 3.28 -48.94 31.17
C LYS A 33 3.70 -47.97 30.07
N ILE A 34 3.30 -46.70 30.18
CA ILE A 34 3.67 -45.66 29.22
C ILE A 34 5.18 -45.45 29.21
N ARG A 35 5.81 -45.31 30.39
CA ARG A 35 7.26 -45.16 30.53
C ARG A 35 8.03 -46.30 29.87
N ASN A 36 7.60 -47.54 30.07
CA ASN A 36 8.28 -48.71 29.48
C ASN A 36 8.17 -48.76 27.94
N SER A 37 7.34 -47.90 27.33
CA SER A 37 7.22 -47.77 25.87
C SER A 37 7.94 -46.55 25.29
N PHE A 38 8.63 -45.75 26.12
CA PHE A 38 9.27 -44.50 25.69
C PHE A 38 10.58 -44.74 24.93
N SER A 39 10.75 -43.96 23.88
CA SER A 39 12.06 -43.68 23.28
C SER A 39 12.70 -42.46 23.94
N VAL A 40 14.00 -42.23 23.66
CA VAL A 40 14.80 -41.13 24.25
C VAL A 40 14.21 -39.73 23.96
N HIS A 41 13.34 -39.59 22.97
CA HIS A 41 12.76 -38.31 22.53
C HIS A 41 11.27 -38.17 22.90
N ASP A 42 10.70 -39.17 23.58
CA ASP A 42 9.29 -39.12 24.00
C ASP A 42 9.14 -38.32 25.29
N ARG A 43 8.01 -37.61 25.38
CA ARG A 43 7.63 -36.80 26.55
C ARG A 43 6.32 -37.30 27.14
N LEU A 44 6.24 -37.30 28.47
CA LEU A 44 5.04 -37.61 29.22
C LEU A 44 4.36 -36.32 29.70
N ILE A 45 3.13 -36.10 29.24
CA ILE A 45 2.26 -35.06 29.81
C ILE A 45 1.33 -35.73 30.81
N PHE A 46 1.46 -35.38 32.09
CA PHE A 46 0.56 -35.84 33.14
C PHE A 46 -0.44 -34.73 33.47
N LEU A 47 -1.67 -34.89 33.00
CA LEU A 47 -2.78 -33.98 33.30
C LEU A 47 -3.63 -34.56 34.43
N PHE A 48 -3.78 -33.81 35.52
CA PHE A 48 -4.73 -34.14 36.57
C PHE A 48 -5.77 -33.02 36.71
N ARG A 49 -7.04 -33.43 36.65
CA ARG A 49 -8.19 -32.57 36.93
C ARG A 49 -9.01 -33.20 38.04
N GLY A 50 -9.02 -32.58 39.21
CA GLY A 50 -9.71 -33.13 40.36
C GLY A 50 -9.52 -32.32 41.65
N LYS A 51 -9.89 -32.94 42.76
CA LYS A 51 -9.74 -32.33 44.08
C LYS A 51 -8.31 -32.51 44.58
N ILE A 52 -7.77 -31.48 45.24
CA ILE A 52 -6.51 -31.56 45.97
C ILE A 52 -6.68 -31.06 47.40
N THR A 53 -5.80 -31.48 48.30
CA THR A 53 -5.77 -31.07 49.70
C THR A 53 -4.34 -31.04 50.25
N THR A 54 -4.17 -30.49 51.44
CA THR A 54 -2.89 -30.44 52.20
C THR A 54 -3.18 -30.88 53.64
N PRO A 55 -3.27 -32.20 53.91
CA PRO A 55 -3.56 -32.70 55.25
C PRO A 55 -2.42 -32.34 56.22
N ASN A 56 -2.76 -31.98 57.46
CA ASN A 56 -1.85 -31.92 58.62
C ASN A 56 -0.75 -30.84 58.59
N ALA A 57 -0.96 -29.68 57.97
CA ALA A 57 0.05 -28.60 57.88
C ALA A 57 1.40 -29.05 57.28
N ASN A 58 1.45 -30.22 56.64
CA ASN A 58 2.59 -30.66 55.87
C ASN A 58 2.62 -29.89 54.55
N ASN A 59 3.82 -29.50 54.12
CA ASN A 59 4.06 -28.70 52.93
C ASN A 59 3.92 -29.49 51.62
N GLN A 60 2.93 -30.38 51.53
CA GLN A 60 2.80 -31.33 50.44
C GLN A 60 1.37 -31.41 49.90
N ILE A 61 1.26 -31.25 48.58
CA ILE A 61 0.02 -31.42 47.83
C ILE A 61 -0.37 -32.90 47.81
N HIS A 62 -1.63 -33.17 48.13
CA HIS A 62 -2.24 -34.50 48.01
C HIS A 62 -3.39 -34.45 46.99
N PHE A 63 -3.35 -35.37 46.04
CA PHE A 63 -4.40 -35.62 45.07
C PHE A 63 -5.47 -36.49 45.71
N VAL A 64 -6.71 -36.00 45.71
CA VAL A 64 -7.86 -36.72 46.29
C VAL A 64 -8.50 -37.56 45.19
N LEU A 65 -8.49 -38.87 45.39
CA LEU A 65 -9.18 -39.84 44.54
C LEU A 65 -10.54 -40.21 45.15
N ARG A 66 -11.16 -41.25 44.59
CA ARG A 66 -12.37 -41.85 45.15
C ARG A 66 -12.09 -42.44 46.54
N ASP A 67 -13.13 -42.48 47.39
CA ASP A 67 -13.08 -43.03 48.76
C ASP A 67 -12.10 -42.29 49.68
N ASP A 68 -11.83 -41.02 49.35
CA ASP A 68 -10.86 -40.14 50.03
C ASP A 68 -9.43 -40.70 50.04
N ASP A 69 -9.10 -41.60 49.10
CA ASP A 69 -7.74 -42.07 48.88
C ASP A 69 -6.83 -40.90 48.48
N LEU A 70 -5.70 -40.78 49.17
CA LEU A 70 -4.74 -39.70 48.94
C LEU A 70 -3.48 -40.21 48.24
N ILE A 71 -3.07 -39.51 47.19
CA ILE A 71 -1.74 -39.66 46.59
C ILE A 71 -0.94 -38.40 46.85
N SER A 72 0.24 -38.54 47.45
CA SER A 72 1.13 -37.40 47.67
C SER A 72 1.85 -36.99 46.38
N GLY A 73 2.21 -35.70 46.25
CA GLY A 73 3.01 -35.21 45.13
C GLY A 73 4.38 -35.91 44.97
N GLN A 74 4.97 -36.38 46.07
CA GLN A 74 6.20 -37.20 46.01
C GLN A 74 5.98 -38.55 45.32
N ASN A 75 4.80 -39.17 45.50
CA ASN A 75 4.49 -40.41 44.79
C ASN A 75 4.41 -40.16 43.28
N ILE A 76 3.76 -39.08 42.87
CA ILE A 76 3.69 -38.67 41.47
C ILE A 76 5.11 -38.43 40.92
N ASN A 77 5.94 -37.65 41.59
CA ASN A 77 7.31 -37.39 41.13
C ASN A 77 8.15 -38.65 40.98
N ARG A 78 8.07 -39.56 41.96
CA ARG A 78 8.77 -40.85 41.90
C ARG A 78 8.29 -41.73 40.74
N TRP A 79 7.02 -41.63 40.35
CA TRP A 79 6.52 -42.35 39.18
C TRP A 79 6.92 -41.70 37.85
N LEU A 80 7.15 -40.38 37.85
CA LEU A 80 7.61 -39.60 36.71
C LEU A 80 9.14 -39.49 36.63
N GLU A 81 9.86 -40.05 37.60
CA GLU A 81 11.31 -40.03 37.67
C GLU A 81 11.91 -40.71 36.43
N GLU A 82 13.05 -40.18 35.96
CA GLU A 82 13.77 -40.64 34.77
C GLU A 82 13.03 -40.43 33.43
N VAL A 83 11.88 -39.74 33.45
CA VAL A 83 11.09 -39.43 32.25
C VAL A 83 11.07 -37.92 32.00
N ASP A 84 11.26 -37.53 30.73
CA ASP A 84 10.95 -36.17 30.28
C ASP A 84 9.45 -35.92 30.52
N SER A 85 9.12 -35.19 31.59
CA SER A 85 7.75 -35.05 32.08
C SER A 85 7.32 -33.61 32.30
N THR A 86 6.06 -33.32 31.95
CA THR A 86 5.38 -32.07 32.23
C THR A 86 4.05 -32.35 32.92
N VAL A 87 3.78 -31.65 34.02
CA VAL A 87 2.58 -31.83 34.85
C VAL A 87 1.63 -30.65 34.67
N LEU A 88 0.38 -30.94 34.30
CA LEU A 88 -0.68 -29.95 34.18
C LEU A 88 -1.70 -30.22 35.29
N LEU A 89 -1.90 -29.25 36.18
CA LEU A 89 -2.88 -29.37 37.27
C LEU A 89 -4.02 -28.38 37.04
N ASP A 90 -5.23 -28.92 36.96
CA ASP A 90 -6.48 -28.15 36.89
C ASP A 90 -7.38 -28.55 38.07
N CYS A 91 -7.12 -27.96 39.23
CA CYS A 91 -7.57 -28.50 40.51
C CYS A 91 -8.54 -27.58 41.24
N ILE A 92 -9.39 -28.17 42.08
CA ILE A 92 -10.13 -27.45 43.12
C ILE A 92 -9.71 -27.92 44.51
N THR A 93 -9.81 -27.02 45.50
CA THR A 93 -9.54 -27.35 46.91
C THR A 93 -10.61 -26.79 47.82
N GLN A 94 -10.98 -27.53 48.86
CA GLN A 94 -11.83 -27.02 49.94
C GLN A 94 -11.04 -26.26 51.02
N ASN A 95 -9.70 -26.28 50.94
CA ASN A 95 -8.87 -25.55 51.89
C ASN A 95 -9.01 -24.04 51.66
N SER A 96 -9.34 -23.31 52.73
CA SER A 96 -9.50 -21.85 52.70
C SER A 96 -8.17 -21.11 52.51
N ASN A 97 -7.05 -21.69 52.92
CA ASN A 97 -5.72 -21.09 52.74
C ASN A 97 -5.09 -21.51 51.40
N LEU A 98 -5.49 -20.81 50.33
CA LEU A 98 -4.88 -21.00 49.00
C LEU A 98 -3.37 -20.68 48.98
N GLY A 99 -2.91 -19.75 49.83
CA GLY A 99 -1.50 -19.41 49.97
C GLY A 99 -0.62 -20.59 50.37
N ALA A 100 -1.18 -21.61 51.05
CA ALA A 100 -0.47 -22.83 51.36
C ALA A 100 -0.05 -23.62 50.11
N PHE A 101 -0.80 -23.56 49.01
CA PHE A 101 -0.43 -24.21 47.75
C PHE A 101 0.65 -23.43 46.99
N TYR A 102 0.68 -22.10 47.14
CA TYR A 102 1.72 -21.24 46.57
C TYR A 102 3.05 -21.36 47.32
N ALA A 103 3.01 -21.30 48.66
CA ALA A 103 4.19 -21.42 49.52
C ALA A 103 4.85 -22.80 49.42
N ASN A 104 4.06 -23.85 49.16
CA ASN A 104 4.50 -25.24 49.10
C ASN A 104 4.64 -25.76 47.67
N ARG A 105 5.18 -24.92 46.79
CA ARG A 105 5.45 -25.24 45.38
C ARG A 105 6.45 -26.41 45.24
N GLN A 106 5.98 -27.62 45.46
CA GLN A 106 6.72 -28.80 45.07
C GLN A 106 6.76 -28.82 43.54
N GLN A 107 7.96 -28.77 42.96
CA GLN A 107 8.12 -29.00 41.53
C GLN A 107 7.60 -30.40 41.22
N LEU A 108 6.56 -30.49 40.39
CA LEU A 108 5.99 -31.75 39.95
C LEU A 108 6.52 -32.10 38.55
N GLY A 109 7.04 -33.32 38.40
CA GLY A 109 7.81 -33.69 37.20
C GLY A 109 9.02 -32.76 36.99
N GLN A 110 9.42 -32.56 35.74
CA GLN A 110 10.49 -31.60 35.40
C GLN A 110 9.96 -30.17 35.18
N SER A 111 8.69 -30.03 34.82
CA SER A 111 8.00 -28.74 34.62
C SER A 111 6.53 -28.90 34.97
N ALA A 112 5.87 -27.86 35.46
CA ALA A 112 4.44 -27.90 35.72
C ALA A 112 3.74 -26.55 35.53
N ILE A 113 2.47 -26.60 35.13
CA ILE A 113 1.53 -25.48 35.26
C ILE A 113 0.47 -25.89 36.28
N VAL A 114 0.36 -25.12 37.36
CA VAL A 114 -0.51 -25.43 38.48
C VAL A 114 -1.63 -24.41 38.57
N SER A 115 -2.87 -24.84 38.36
CA SER A 115 -4.09 -24.07 38.61
C SER A 115 -4.87 -24.70 39.76
N VAL A 116 -5.13 -23.92 40.81
CA VAL A 116 -5.92 -24.34 41.97
C VAL A 116 -6.98 -23.29 42.28
N LEU A 117 -8.25 -23.69 42.16
CA LEU A 117 -9.40 -22.86 42.45
C LEU A 117 -10.00 -23.20 43.82
N SER A 118 -10.61 -22.20 44.46
CA SER A 118 -11.37 -22.40 45.71
C SER A 118 -12.63 -23.24 45.45
N GLY A 119 -12.98 -24.10 46.41
CA GLY A 119 -14.06 -25.08 46.33
C GLY A 119 -15.49 -24.51 46.25
N SER A 120 -15.67 -23.19 46.35
CA SER A 120 -16.90 -22.51 45.93
C SER A 120 -17.11 -22.53 44.40
N THR A 121 -16.06 -22.85 43.65
CA THR A 121 -16.04 -22.94 42.19
C THR A 121 -16.30 -24.39 41.79
N SER A 122 -17.37 -24.65 41.03
CA SER A 122 -17.64 -26.02 40.55
C SER A 122 -16.56 -26.47 39.58
N MET A 123 -16.26 -27.78 39.51
CA MET A 123 -15.36 -28.36 38.50
C MET A 123 -15.82 -28.10 37.05
N ASN A 124 -17.08 -27.69 36.84
CA ASN A 124 -17.65 -27.30 35.55
C ASN A 124 -17.54 -25.78 35.30
N SER A 125 -16.73 -25.04 36.06
CA SER A 125 -16.53 -23.61 35.87
C SER A 125 -15.96 -23.27 34.49
N SER A 126 -16.33 -22.09 33.99
CA SER A 126 -15.75 -21.45 32.80
C SER A 126 -14.33 -20.89 33.05
N VAL A 127 -13.66 -21.34 34.11
CA VAL A 127 -12.42 -20.79 34.66
C VAL A 127 -11.56 -21.99 35.06
N GLY A 128 -10.26 -21.96 34.76
CA GLY A 128 -9.32 -23.05 34.99
C GLY A 128 -8.36 -23.29 33.82
N LEU A 129 -7.33 -24.10 34.04
CA LEU A 129 -6.26 -24.36 33.07
C LEU A 129 -6.81 -24.98 31.78
N ILE A 130 -7.74 -25.92 31.86
CA ILE A 130 -8.27 -26.61 30.67
C ILE A 130 -9.08 -25.67 29.77
N VAL A 131 -9.82 -24.73 30.35
CA VAL A 131 -10.56 -23.73 29.58
C VAL A 131 -9.59 -22.79 28.85
N GLY A 132 -8.53 -22.37 29.54
CA GLY A 132 -7.45 -21.58 28.96
C GLY A 132 -6.74 -22.29 27.81
N LEU A 133 -6.31 -23.54 28.04
CA LEU A 133 -5.67 -24.37 27.02
C LEU A 133 -6.58 -24.59 25.81
N LYS A 134 -7.88 -24.79 26.01
CA LYS A 134 -8.84 -24.88 24.89
C LYS A 134 -8.84 -23.60 24.05
N ALA A 135 -8.94 -22.44 24.70
CA ALA A 135 -8.93 -21.15 23.99
C ALA A 135 -7.60 -20.91 23.25
N LEU A 136 -6.48 -21.44 23.77
CA LEU A 136 -5.19 -21.44 23.07
C LEU A 136 -5.20 -22.35 21.85
N PHE A 137 -5.78 -23.55 21.92
CA PHE A 137 -5.87 -24.44 20.75
C PHE A 137 -6.78 -23.89 19.65
N ASP A 138 -7.83 -23.15 20.02
CA ASP A 138 -8.72 -22.51 19.06
C ASP A 138 -8.01 -21.37 18.30
N ASN A 139 -7.04 -20.70 18.91
CA ASN A 139 -6.20 -19.69 18.25
C ASN A 139 -4.77 -19.69 18.84
N PRO A 140 -3.88 -20.58 18.37
CA PRO A 140 -2.57 -20.76 18.99
C PRO A 140 -1.60 -19.60 18.73
N SER A 141 -1.86 -18.79 17.70
CA SER A 141 -1.05 -17.62 17.36
C SER A 141 -1.04 -16.54 18.44
N ILE A 142 -1.98 -16.57 19.40
CA ILE A 142 -1.99 -15.62 20.51
C ILE A 142 -0.90 -15.91 21.57
N ALA A 143 -0.36 -17.13 21.60
CA ALA A 143 0.70 -17.53 22.53
C ALA A 143 2.07 -17.70 21.86
N ASP A 144 2.13 -17.75 20.53
CA ASP A 144 3.34 -17.89 19.73
C ASP A 144 3.96 -16.50 19.49
N ILE A 145 4.46 -15.89 20.56
CA ILE A 145 4.81 -14.45 20.61
C ILE A 145 6.09 -14.17 19.82
N ASP A 146 6.96 -15.16 19.68
CA ASP A 146 8.26 -15.07 19.02
C ASP A 146 8.28 -15.73 17.62
N ASP A 147 7.11 -16.16 17.11
CA ASP A 147 6.93 -16.88 15.84
C ASP A 147 7.73 -18.21 15.73
N ASN A 148 8.23 -18.79 16.83
CA ASN A 148 9.06 -20.00 16.79
C ASN A 148 8.24 -21.29 16.59
N ARG A 149 6.91 -21.21 16.64
CA ARG A 149 5.94 -22.32 16.49
C ARG A 149 5.98 -23.36 17.62
N GLN A 150 6.59 -23.05 18.74
CA GLN A 150 6.83 -23.92 19.88
C GLN A 150 6.36 -23.23 21.16
N LEU A 151 5.20 -23.64 21.66
CA LEU A 151 4.63 -23.05 22.87
C LEU A 151 5.30 -23.65 24.10
N THR A 152 6.09 -22.84 24.79
CA THR A 152 6.74 -23.16 26.06
C THR A 152 5.78 -23.03 27.24
N ILE A 153 6.19 -23.55 28.41
CA ILE A 153 5.43 -23.39 29.66
C ILE A 153 5.30 -21.91 30.02
N SER A 154 6.37 -21.13 29.83
CA SER A 154 6.39 -19.68 30.07
C SER A 154 5.35 -18.95 29.21
N GLU A 155 5.37 -19.16 27.90
CA GLU A 155 4.44 -18.49 26.97
C GLU A 155 2.98 -18.84 27.25
N ILE A 156 2.70 -20.11 27.51
CA ILE A 156 1.35 -20.56 27.87
C ILE A 156 0.91 -19.90 29.17
N TYR A 157 1.78 -19.89 30.19
CA TYR A 157 1.47 -19.27 31.47
C TYR A 157 1.17 -17.78 31.31
N GLU A 158 2.04 -17.00 30.67
CA GLU A 158 1.87 -15.56 30.49
C GLU A 158 0.63 -15.22 29.66
N THR A 159 0.36 -16.01 28.61
CA THR A 159 -0.84 -15.82 27.77
C THR A 159 -2.12 -16.09 28.53
N LEU A 160 -2.14 -17.12 29.39
CA LEU A 160 -3.30 -17.39 30.24
C LEU A 160 -3.42 -16.36 31.37
N LEU A 161 -2.30 -15.92 31.93
CA LEU A 161 -2.26 -14.93 33.01
C LEU A 161 -2.88 -13.60 32.58
N SER A 162 -2.48 -13.08 31.42
CA SER A 162 -2.96 -11.81 30.86
C SER A 162 -4.46 -11.81 30.54
N ARG A 163 -5.05 -12.98 30.29
CA ARG A 163 -6.48 -13.13 29.95
C ARG A 163 -7.38 -13.33 31.17
N SER A 164 -6.87 -13.05 32.38
CA SER A 164 -7.62 -13.08 33.65
C SER A 164 -8.29 -14.42 33.94
N PHE A 165 -7.64 -15.54 33.60
CA PHE A 165 -8.24 -16.89 33.65
C PHE A 165 -8.35 -17.52 35.05
N HIS A 166 -8.06 -16.81 36.14
CA HIS A 166 -7.91 -17.47 37.46
C HIS A 166 -8.32 -16.58 38.63
N SER A 167 -9.27 -17.09 39.40
CA SER A 167 -9.59 -16.72 40.77
C SER A 167 -9.03 -17.78 41.71
N GLY A 168 -7.72 -17.79 41.92
CA GLY A 168 -7.04 -18.84 42.69
C GLY A 168 -5.52 -18.80 42.57
N VAL A 169 -4.86 -19.93 42.84
CA VAL A 169 -3.41 -20.09 42.62
C VAL A 169 -3.19 -20.49 41.17
N PHE A 170 -2.38 -19.71 40.45
CA PHE A 170 -1.92 -20.04 39.11
C PHE A 170 -0.43 -19.77 39.01
N VAL A 171 0.37 -20.82 38.90
CA VAL A 171 1.84 -20.72 38.98
C VAL A 171 2.50 -21.79 38.11
N PRO A 172 3.57 -21.46 37.38
CA PRO A 172 4.40 -22.44 36.74
C PRO A 172 5.60 -22.82 37.64
N THR A 173 6.09 -24.04 37.53
CA THR A 173 7.27 -24.51 38.30
C THR A 173 8.18 -25.38 37.44
N GLY A 174 9.47 -25.47 37.82
CA GLY A 174 10.46 -26.25 37.09
C GLY A 174 11.02 -25.52 35.87
N ASP A 175 11.30 -26.26 34.80
CA ASP A 175 11.81 -25.73 33.54
C ASP A 175 10.70 -25.02 32.73
N LEU A 176 10.78 -23.69 32.64
CA LEU A 176 9.78 -22.85 31.99
C LEU A 176 9.94 -22.76 30.47
N GLU A 177 11.15 -23.02 29.96
CA GLU A 177 11.47 -22.99 28.52
C GLU A 177 11.08 -24.29 27.81
N LYS A 178 10.49 -25.21 28.55
CA LYS A 178 10.11 -26.52 28.06
C LYS A 178 8.91 -26.42 27.11
N VAL A 179 9.09 -26.90 25.89
CA VAL A 179 8.08 -26.82 24.81
C VAL A 179 6.89 -27.77 25.05
N LEU A 180 5.76 -27.26 25.51
CA LEU A 180 4.59 -28.10 25.75
C LEU A 180 3.88 -28.51 24.45
N PHE A 181 3.74 -27.58 23.49
CA PHE A 181 3.06 -27.84 22.22
C PHE A 181 3.88 -27.36 21.03
N LYS A 182 3.87 -28.15 19.96
CA LYS A 182 4.40 -27.74 18.66
C LYS A 182 3.25 -27.42 17.74
N LEU A 183 3.24 -26.20 17.22
CA LEU A 183 2.20 -25.74 16.30
C LEU A 183 2.46 -26.27 14.88
N PRO A 184 1.46 -26.24 13.98
CA PRO A 184 1.69 -26.52 12.57
C PRO A 184 2.83 -25.67 12.02
N ALA A 185 3.63 -26.26 11.12
CA ALA A 185 4.75 -25.59 10.48
C ALA A 185 4.28 -24.27 9.84
N MET A 186 5.18 -23.29 9.77
CA MET A 186 4.89 -21.98 9.20
C MET A 186 5.97 -21.56 8.21
N VAL A 187 5.55 -20.86 7.16
CA VAL A 187 6.42 -20.08 6.29
C VAL A 187 6.12 -18.60 6.51
N LYS A 188 7.12 -17.85 6.96
CA LYS A 188 7.06 -16.39 7.13
C LYS A 188 7.74 -15.72 5.94
N ILE A 189 7.04 -14.81 5.27
CA ILE A 189 7.56 -14.03 4.14
C ILE A 189 7.56 -12.56 4.55
N SER A 190 8.76 -11.98 4.64
CA SER A 190 8.94 -10.58 5.03
C SER A 190 10.15 -9.98 4.30
N GLY A 191 10.23 -8.65 4.24
CA GLY A 191 11.28 -7.98 3.50
C GLY A 191 11.00 -6.50 3.31
N SER A 192 11.83 -5.85 2.50
CA SER A 192 11.67 -4.44 2.14
C SER A 192 11.49 -4.30 0.63
N PRO A 193 10.53 -3.47 0.17
CA PRO A 193 9.55 -2.69 0.94
C PRO A 193 8.46 -3.55 1.58
N THR A 194 7.66 -2.98 2.49
CA THR A 194 6.49 -3.65 3.11
C THR A 194 5.28 -3.71 2.15
N GLU A 195 4.23 -4.46 2.50
CA GLU A 195 2.95 -4.56 1.75
C GLU A 195 3.10 -5.09 0.31
N VAL A 196 4.12 -5.90 0.07
CA VAL A 196 4.36 -6.53 -1.22
C VAL A 196 3.35 -7.65 -1.43
N SER A 197 2.70 -7.67 -2.59
CA SER A 197 1.80 -8.75 -2.96
C SER A 197 2.58 -10.03 -3.23
N VAL A 198 2.17 -11.11 -2.58
CA VAL A 198 2.77 -12.43 -2.73
C VAL A 198 1.86 -13.29 -3.60
N ILE A 199 2.42 -13.87 -4.65
CA ILE A 199 1.72 -14.73 -5.61
C ILE A 199 2.38 -16.11 -5.60
N ILE A 200 1.56 -17.15 -5.42
CA ILE A 200 1.99 -18.55 -5.36
C ILE A 200 1.13 -19.33 -6.35
N ASN A 201 1.75 -20.12 -7.23
CA ASN A 201 1.04 -20.87 -8.28
C ASN A 201 0.14 -19.95 -9.15
N GLY A 202 0.57 -18.71 -9.42
CA GLY A 202 -0.21 -17.73 -10.18
C GLY A 202 -1.40 -17.11 -9.44
N THR A 203 -1.64 -17.46 -8.17
CA THR A 203 -2.73 -16.91 -7.36
C THR A 203 -2.18 -15.97 -6.29
N LYS A 204 -2.76 -14.77 -6.14
CA LYS A 204 -2.42 -13.85 -5.05
C LYS A 204 -2.86 -14.47 -3.72
N VAL A 205 -1.91 -14.70 -2.82
CA VAL A 205 -2.17 -15.31 -1.50
C VAL A 205 -2.26 -14.28 -0.36
N GLY A 206 -1.71 -13.08 -0.55
CA GLY A 206 -1.72 -12.04 0.46
C GLY A 206 -0.70 -10.94 0.21
N GLN A 207 -0.39 -10.17 1.25
CA GLN A 207 0.65 -9.15 1.28
C GLN A 207 1.59 -9.34 2.47
N THR A 208 2.82 -8.86 2.36
CA THR A 208 3.84 -8.95 3.42
C THR A 208 3.60 -7.92 4.53
N GLU A 209 3.85 -8.21 5.82
CA GLU A 209 4.36 -9.47 6.39
C GLU A 209 3.33 -10.62 6.34
N LEU A 210 3.67 -11.72 5.69
CA LEU A 210 2.77 -12.84 5.46
C LEU A 210 3.20 -14.08 6.24
N ARG A 211 2.25 -14.70 6.94
CA ARG A 211 2.43 -15.99 7.64
C ARG A 211 1.53 -17.04 6.98
N LEU A 212 2.14 -18.11 6.47
CA LEU A 212 1.45 -19.22 5.82
C LEU A 212 1.59 -20.46 6.68
N THR A 213 0.48 -21.06 7.08
CA THR A 213 0.43 -22.34 7.83
C THR A 213 -0.26 -23.46 7.06
N ASP A 214 -1.00 -23.11 6.00
CA ASP A 214 -1.89 -24.02 5.30
C ASP A 214 -1.35 -24.37 3.92
N LYS A 215 -1.63 -25.60 3.46
CA LYS A 215 -1.26 -26.11 2.13
C LYS A 215 0.23 -25.90 1.78
N LEU A 216 1.10 -25.96 2.79
CA LEU A 216 2.55 -25.78 2.62
C LEU A 216 3.18 -26.84 1.71
N ASP A 217 2.58 -28.03 1.64
CA ASP A 217 2.93 -29.12 0.73
C ASP A 217 2.63 -28.80 -0.74
N GLN A 218 1.66 -27.92 -0.99
CA GLN A 218 1.22 -27.51 -2.33
C GLN A 218 1.84 -26.19 -2.77
N MET A 219 2.69 -25.59 -1.94
CA MET A 219 3.38 -24.36 -2.30
C MET A 219 4.26 -24.57 -3.53
N ALA A 220 4.18 -23.62 -4.45
CA ALA A 220 5.03 -23.55 -5.62
C ALA A 220 6.52 -23.60 -5.24
N ARG A 221 7.36 -24.11 -6.14
CA ARG A 221 8.82 -24.00 -5.99
C ARG A 221 9.31 -22.55 -6.09
N PHE A 222 8.51 -21.65 -6.63
CA PHE A 222 8.83 -20.23 -6.75
C PHE A 222 7.67 -19.37 -6.27
N ILE A 223 7.98 -18.23 -5.67
CA ILE A 223 6.99 -17.20 -5.36
C ILE A 223 7.30 -15.95 -6.18
N GLU A 224 6.26 -15.24 -6.58
CA GLU A 224 6.40 -13.96 -7.27
C GLU A 224 6.02 -12.84 -6.30
N LEU A 225 6.88 -11.83 -6.22
CA LEU A 225 6.74 -10.68 -5.34
C LEU A 225 6.49 -9.43 -6.17
N HIS A 226 5.35 -8.79 -5.95
CA HIS A 226 4.85 -7.69 -6.78
C HIS A 226 4.55 -6.45 -5.91
N LYS A 227 5.10 -5.29 -6.29
CA LYS A 227 4.74 -3.98 -5.73
C LYS A 227 4.98 -2.89 -6.77
N SER A 228 4.07 -1.91 -6.86
CA SER A 228 4.24 -0.75 -7.75
C SER A 228 5.50 0.03 -7.38
N GLY A 229 6.25 0.50 -8.38
CA GLY A 229 7.54 1.16 -8.16
C GLY A 229 8.73 0.21 -8.10
N TYR A 230 8.53 -1.11 -8.03
CA TYR A 230 9.60 -2.09 -7.77
C TYR A 230 9.67 -3.17 -8.84
N GLN A 231 10.87 -3.72 -9.03
CA GLN A 231 11.10 -4.83 -9.94
C GLN A 231 10.39 -6.08 -9.44
N LEU A 232 9.72 -6.78 -10.35
CA LEU A 232 9.19 -8.09 -10.09
C LEU A 232 10.34 -9.03 -9.71
N GLN A 233 10.24 -9.64 -8.54
CA GLN A 233 11.21 -10.63 -8.09
C GLN A 233 10.57 -12.00 -8.00
N LYS A 234 11.23 -13.01 -8.57
CA LYS A 234 10.87 -14.42 -8.40
C LYS A 234 11.87 -15.08 -7.46
N LEU A 235 11.39 -15.54 -6.31
CA LEU A 235 12.23 -16.23 -5.34
C LEU A 235 12.04 -17.73 -5.46
N THR A 236 13.15 -18.47 -5.55
CA THR A 236 13.13 -19.94 -5.48
C THR A 236 13.05 -20.35 -4.02
N LEU A 237 12.03 -21.14 -3.68
CA LEU A 237 11.87 -21.67 -2.34
C LEU A 237 12.74 -22.90 -2.12
N PRO A 238 13.40 -23.02 -0.96
CA PRO A 238 13.96 -24.29 -0.54
C PRO A 238 12.80 -25.29 -0.32
N LYS A 239 13.12 -26.59 -0.32
CA LYS A 239 12.13 -27.62 0.02
C LYS A 239 11.56 -27.32 1.41
N ILE A 240 10.28 -26.98 1.48
CA ILE A 240 9.62 -26.66 2.75
C ILE A 240 9.45 -27.97 3.52
N SER A 241 10.09 -28.01 4.69
CA SER A 241 9.89 -29.08 5.65
C SER A 241 8.64 -28.80 6.47
N ILE A 242 7.70 -29.76 6.47
CA ILE A 242 6.42 -29.67 7.20
C ILE A 242 6.56 -30.46 8.51
N ILE A 243 7.49 -30.01 9.36
CA ILE A 243 7.68 -30.57 10.69
C ILE A 243 6.98 -29.64 11.69
N PRO A 244 6.05 -30.14 12.53
CA PRO A 244 5.45 -29.33 13.58
C PRO A 244 6.51 -28.64 14.46
N GLY A 245 6.29 -27.37 14.78
CA GLY A 245 7.23 -26.54 15.53
C GLY A 245 8.36 -25.95 14.71
N GLN A 246 8.32 -26.07 13.38
CA GLN A 246 9.29 -25.45 12.48
C GLN A 246 8.74 -24.17 11.86
N GLN A 247 9.55 -23.12 11.88
CA GLN A 247 9.34 -21.87 11.19
C GLN A 247 10.39 -21.68 10.09
N ASN A 248 9.97 -21.51 8.84
CA ASN A 248 10.86 -21.17 7.74
C ASN A 248 10.67 -19.70 7.37
N SER A 249 11.74 -18.90 7.39
CA SER A 249 11.70 -17.50 6.95
C SER A 249 12.19 -17.36 5.52
N ILE A 250 11.46 -16.58 4.72
CA ILE A 250 11.87 -16.13 3.39
C ILE A 250 11.97 -14.63 3.45
N SER A 251 13.21 -14.14 3.35
CA SER A 251 13.49 -12.71 3.30
C SER A 251 13.65 -12.25 1.86
N TYR A 252 13.22 -11.02 1.57
CA TYR A 252 13.41 -10.41 0.26
C TYR A 252 13.84 -8.95 0.35
N GLN A 253 14.43 -8.47 -0.75
CA GLN A 253 14.71 -7.07 -0.99
C GLN A 253 14.30 -6.79 -2.44
N LEU A 254 13.23 -6.01 -2.64
CA LEU A 254 12.89 -5.56 -3.98
C LEU A 254 13.69 -4.31 -4.32
N GLU A 255 14.18 -4.26 -5.55
CA GLU A 255 14.83 -3.09 -6.09
C GLU A 255 13.79 -2.15 -6.70
N PRO A 256 13.83 -0.84 -6.39
CA PRO A 256 13.07 0.16 -7.14
C PRO A 256 13.34 0.04 -8.64
N ILE A 257 12.31 0.23 -9.46
CA ILE A 257 12.49 0.40 -10.90
C ILE A 257 13.01 1.81 -11.14
N SER A 258 14.21 1.93 -11.69
CA SER A 258 14.76 3.24 -12.02
C SER A 258 14.24 3.74 -13.37
N VAL A 259 13.95 5.03 -13.44
CA VAL A 259 13.77 5.76 -14.69
C VAL A 259 15.03 6.56 -14.93
N ARG A 260 15.81 6.20 -15.94
CA ARG A 260 17.09 6.84 -16.24
C ARG A 260 17.17 7.24 -17.71
N GLY A 261 18.05 8.17 -18.01
CA GLY A 261 18.21 8.61 -19.39
C GLY A 261 19.43 9.45 -19.64
N ARG A 262 19.63 9.74 -20.92
CA ARG A 262 20.67 10.64 -21.42
C ARG A 262 20.05 11.84 -22.11
N ILE A 263 20.78 12.94 -22.05
CA ILE A 263 20.40 14.24 -22.56
C ILE A 263 21.41 14.65 -23.63
N GLU A 264 20.99 14.65 -24.88
CA GLU A 264 21.78 15.19 -25.98
C GLU A 264 21.47 16.68 -26.15
N SER A 265 22.53 17.49 -26.22
CA SER A 265 22.45 18.93 -26.46
C SER A 265 23.52 19.37 -27.46
N LEU A 266 23.16 20.34 -28.29
CA LEU A 266 24.08 20.98 -29.25
C LEU A 266 24.98 22.05 -28.59
N SER A 267 24.71 22.43 -27.33
CA SER A 267 25.43 23.48 -26.59
C SER A 267 25.76 23.04 -25.16
N SER A 268 26.77 23.68 -24.54
CA SER A 268 27.16 23.42 -23.15
C SER A 268 26.09 23.94 -22.19
N ILE A 269 25.32 23.03 -21.60
CA ILE A 269 24.28 23.39 -20.64
C ILE A 269 24.87 23.36 -19.23
N SER A 270 24.79 24.48 -18.52
CA SER A 270 25.32 24.62 -17.16
C SER A 270 24.42 23.97 -16.09
N SER A 271 23.10 23.98 -16.30
CA SER A 271 22.14 23.38 -15.37
C SER A 271 20.83 23.03 -16.09
N LEU A 272 20.25 21.89 -15.71
CA LEU A 272 18.96 21.38 -16.19
C LEU A 272 18.08 20.98 -15.01
N ILE A 273 16.78 21.15 -15.16
CA ILE A 273 15.78 20.52 -14.31
C ILE A 273 15.11 19.44 -15.16
N VAL A 274 15.11 18.20 -14.69
CA VAL A 274 14.39 17.09 -15.30
C VAL A 274 13.30 16.65 -14.36
N GLU A 275 12.08 16.53 -14.86
CA GLU A 275 10.90 16.16 -14.09
C GLU A 275 10.07 15.11 -14.81
N ILE A 276 9.32 14.30 -14.05
CA ILE A 276 8.32 13.37 -14.57
C ILE A 276 6.96 14.03 -14.37
N LEU A 277 6.35 14.48 -15.47
CA LEU A 277 5.08 15.20 -15.44
C LEU A 277 3.96 14.35 -14.82
N GLY A 278 3.11 15.01 -14.02
CA GLY A 278 2.04 14.36 -13.26
C GLY A 278 2.50 13.65 -11.98
N THR A 279 3.72 13.94 -11.52
CA THR A 279 4.29 13.46 -10.25
C THR A 279 5.11 14.56 -9.58
N ASP A 280 5.47 14.38 -8.31
CA ASP A 280 6.38 15.28 -7.60
C ASP A 280 7.89 15.06 -7.93
N TYR A 281 8.22 14.13 -8.85
CA TYR A 281 9.61 13.81 -9.16
C TYR A 281 10.26 14.83 -10.08
N GLN A 282 11.21 15.57 -9.50
CA GLN A 282 12.12 16.46 -10.22
C GLN A 282 13.55 16.29 -9.71
N ARG A 283 14.52 16.48 -10.60
CA ARG A 283 15.95 16.44 -10.30
C ARG A 283 16.67 17.54 -11.05
N LYS A 284 17.51 18.27 -10.33
CA LYS A 284 18.45 19.22 -10.92
C LYS A 284 19.72 18.46 -11.34
N ILE A 285 20.19 18.69 -12.56
CA ILE A 285 21.38 18.07 -13.15
C ILE A 285 22.36 19.17 -13.48
N GLU A 286 23.62 18.99 -13.08
CA GLU A 286 24.72 19.90 -13.36
C GLU A 286 25.96 19.09 -13.75
N GLY A 287 26.64 19.47 -14.84
CA GLY A 287 27.90 18.85 -15.25
C GLY A 287 27.83 17.40 -15.76
N THR A 288 26.64 16.88 -16.03
CA THR A 288 26.42 15.53 -16.60
C THR A 288 25.26 15.54 -17.59
N ASP A 289 25.29 14.63 -18.56
CA ASP A 289 24.23 14.37 -19.53
C ASP A 289 23.25 13.29 -19.06
N GLN A 290 23.42 12.74 -17.85
CA GLN A 290 22.62 11.62 -17.35
C GLN A 290 21.73 11.99 -16.17
N PHE A 291 20.59 11.32 -16.08
CA PHE A 291 19.73 11.36 -14.92
C PHE A 291 19.22 9.99 -14.54
N ILE A 292 18.79 9.87 -13.30
CA ILE A 292 18.17 8.68 -12.74
C ILE A 292 17.11 9.10 -11.72
N PHE A 293 15.98 8.42 -11.69
CA PHE A 293 14.96 8.47 -10.66
C PHE A 293 14.84 7.05 -10.11
N ASP A 294 15.31 6.84 -8.89
CA ASP A 294 15.50 5.52 -8.26
C ASP A 294 14.94 5.44 -6.83
N ASP A 295 14.41 6.54 -6.30
CA ASP A 295 13.87 6.62 -4.94
C ASP A 295 12.39 7.04 -4.96
N TRP A 296 11.49 6.07 -4.84
CA TRP A 296 10.05 6.29 -4.87
C TRP A 296 9.48 6.48 -3.46
N THR A 297 9.47 7.73 -2.97
CA THR A 297 9.00 8.07 -1.61
C THR A 297 7.49 8.32 -1.46
N ASN A 298 6.82 8.98 -2.43
CA ASN A 298 5.43 9.43 -2.28
C ASN A 298 4.50 9.06 -3.45
N ASP A 299 4.96 9.18 -4.71
CA ASP A 299 4.14 9.00 -5.91
C ASP A 299 4.60 7.80 -6.75
N TYR A 300 4.19 6.59 -6.40
CA TYR A 300 4.56 5.43 -7.21
C TYR A 300 4.00 5.54 -8.63
N LEU A 301 4.84 5.23 -9.61
CA LEU A 301 4.37 5.08 -10.98
C LEU A 301 3.36 3.93 -11.06
N GLU A 302 2.23 4.16 -11.73
CA GLU A 302 1.16 3.19 -11.91
C GLU A 302 1.41 2.36 -13.16
N ILE A 303 1.15 1.05 -13.06
CA ILE A 303 1.31 0.12 -14.18
C ILE A 303 0.36 0.52 -15.32
N ASP A 304 0.85 0.44 -16.55
CA ASP A 304 0.17 0.78 -17.80
C ASP A 304 -0.22 2.26 -17.97
N LYS A 305 0.27 3.13 -17.07
CA LYS A 305 0.12 4.58 -17.20
C LYS A 305 1.26 5.17 -18.03
N SER A 306 0.91 6.13 -18.89
CA SER A 306 1.87 6.90 -19.69
C SER A 306 2.34 8.11 -18.90
N TYR A 307 3.65 8.32 -18.90
CA TYR A 307 4.31 9.46 -18.26
C TYR A 307 5.18 10.19 -19.28
N THR A 308 5.46 11.47 -19.01
CA THR A 308 6.37 12.27 -19.84
C THR A 308 7.47 12.84 -18.98
N ILE A 309 8.71 12.64 -19.43
CA ILE A 309 9.89 13.29 -18.86
C ILE A 309 10.09 14.60 -19.60
N LEU A 310 10.18 15.69 -18.86
CA LEU A 310 10.46 17.02 -19.38
C LEU A 310 11.81 17.50 -18.84
N ALA A 311 12.72 17.85 -19.74
CA ALA A 311 13.97 18.53 -19.41
C ALA A 311 13.84 20.02 -19.73
N LYS A 312 14.04 20.86 -18.71
CA LYS A 312 14.02 22.33 -18.78
C LYS A 312 15.43 22.86 -18.57
N GLY A 313 15.97 23.54 -19.58
CA GLY A 313 17.30 24.14 -19.55
C GLY A 313 17.32 25.64 -19.71
N ASN A 314 18.51 26.21 -19.51
CA ASN A 314 18.74 27.64 -19.70
C ASN A 314 18.47 28.06 -21.15
N GLN A 315 18.15 29.35 -21.34
CA GLN A 315 17.95 29.95 -22.67
C GLN A 315 16.89 29.24 -23.54
N ARG A 316 15.84 28.69 -22.91
CA ARG A 316 14.74 27.97 -23.58
C ARG A 316 15.15 26.69 -24.31
N HIS A 317 16.16 25.98 -23.81
CA HIS A 317 16.45 24.62 -24.27
C HIS A 317 15.49 23.66 -23.58
N TYR A 318 14.68 22.95 -24.36
CA TYR A 318 13.72 21.97 -23.84
C TYR A 318 13.78 20.67 -24.65
N GLY A 319 13.51 19.57 -23.96
CA GLY A 319 13.27 18.27 -24.55
C GLY A 319 12.24 17.49 -23.74
N ALA A 320 11.42 16.69 -24.40
CA ALA A 320 10.43 15.86 -23.75
C ALA A 320 10.37 14.48 -24.40
N VAL A 321 10.13 13.44 -23.59
CA VAL A 321 9.96 12.05 -24.07
C VAL A 321 8.93 11.35 -23.20
N SER A 322 8.01 10.62 -23.82
CA SER A 322 6.99 9.85 -23.13
C SER A 322 7.36 8.37 -23.05
N PHE A 323 6.99 7.72 -21.95
CA PHE A 323 7.16 6.29 -21.75
C PHE A 323 5.93 5.70 -21.04
N ILE A 324 5.73 4.39 -21.18
CA ILE A 324 4.69 3.65 -20.46
C ILE A 324 5.35 2.88 -19.32
N TYR A 325 4.84 3.04 -18.09
CA TYR A 325 5.38 2.34 -16.93
C TYR A 325 4.82 0.92 -16.85
N GLN A 326 5.67 -0.09 -17.08
CA GLN A 326 5.25 -1.50 -17.07
C GLN A 326 5.50 -2.22 -15.74
N GLY A 327 6.28 -1.63 -14.82
CA GLY A 327 6.56 -2.27 -13.53
C GLY A 327 7.47 -3.51 -13.59
N VAL A 328 8.21 -3.75 -14.69
CA VAL A 328 9.02 -4.98 -14.85
C VAL A 328 10.53 -4.70 -14.99
N LYS A 329 10.93 -3.59 -15.61
CA LYS A 329 12.34 -3.29 -15.90
C LYS A 329 12.63 -1.79 -15.72
N PRO A 330 13.91 -1.42 -15.49
CA PRO A 330 14.36 -0.04 -15.62
C PRO A 330 13.94 0.55 -16.96
N ILE A 331 13.62 1.83 -16.95
CA ILE A 331 13.22 2.58 -18.13
C ILE A 331 14.39 3.44 -18.55
N ASP A 332 14.86 3.22 -19.78
CA ASP A 332 15.94 3.96 -20.41
C ASP A 332 15.33 4.90 -21.46
N VAL A 333 15.54 6.21 -21.29
CA VAL A 333 15.07 7.21 -22.26
C VAL A 333 16.20 8.07 -22.80
N HIS A 334 15.93 8.67 -23.96
CA HIS A 334 16.83 9.60 -24.62
C HIS A 334 16.12 10.91 -24.89
N LEU A 335 16.68 12.02 -24.39
CA LEU A 335 16.12 13.36 -24.57
C LEU A 335 17.02 14.20 -25.46
N ASN A 336 16.43 14.77 -26.52
CA ASN A 336 17.10 15.74 -27.38
C ASN A 336 16.67 17.15 -26.98
N LEU A 337 17.62 17.92 -26.46
CA LEU A 337 17.39 19.31 -26.08
C LEU A 337 17.59 20.21 -27.30
N THR A 338 16.55 21.00 -27.57
CA THR A 338 16.56 21.97 -28.67
C THR A 338 16.14 23.33 -28.14
N GLU A 339 16.80 24.39 -28.61
CA GLU A 339 16.34 25.75 -28.32
C GLU A 339 14.96 25.96 -28.95
N LYS A 340 14.00 26.43 -28.16
CA LYS A 340 12.66 26.80 -28.60
C LYS A 340 12.52 28.31 -28.57
N ASN A 341 11.89 28.89 -29.59
CA ASN A 341 11.35 30.25 -29.45
C ASN A 341 10.12 30.24 -28.51
N TRP A 342 9.70 31.42 -28.05
CA TRP A 342 8.61 31.55 -27.09
C TRP A 342 7.28 30.89 -27.53
N PHE A 343 6.93 30.99 -28.81
CA PHE A 343 5.68 30.42 -29.33
C PHE A 343 5.76 28.89 -29.51
N GLN A 344 6.93 28.37 -29.91
CA GLN A 344 7.19 26.93 -29.95
C GLN A 344 7.16 26.33 -28.55
N LEU A 345 7.73 27.04 -27.57
CA LEU A 345 7.69 26.65 -26.16
C LEU A 345 6.25 26.63 -25.65
N ALA A 346 5.48 27.68 -25.92
CA ALA A 346 4.08 27.77 -25.52
C ALA A 346 3.22 26.61 -26.08
N GLN A 347 3.37 26.30 -27.38
CA GLN A 347 2.67 25.17 -27.99
C GLN A 347 3.11 23.82 -27.42
N MET A 348 4.41 23.63 -27.14
CA MET A 348 4.93 22.41 -26.53
C MET A 348 4.34 22.20 -25.13
N LEU A 349 4.37 23.23 -24.28
CA LEU A 349 3.82 23.17 -22.93
C LEU A 349 2.31 22.92 -22.94
N TYR A 350 1.58 23.53 -23.88
CA TYR A 350 0.16 23.24 -24.08
C TYR A 350 -0.09 21.76 -24.42
N ASN A 351 0.70 21.19 -25.34
CA ASN A 351 0.59 19.78 -25.71
C ASN A 351 0.92 18.84 -24.54
N LEU A 352 1.74 19.29 -23.59
CA LEU A 352 2.08 18.58 -22.36
C LEU A 352 1.06 18.83 -21.23
N SER A 353 -0.03 19.56 -21.50
CA SER A 353 -1.04 19.99 -20.52
C SER A 353 -0.53 20.91 -19.40
N GLU A 354 0.66 21.50 -19.57
CA GLU A 354 1.23 22.53 -18.69
C GLU A 354 0.65 23.90 -19.06
N TYR A 355 -0.64 24.09 -18.80
CA TYR A 355 -1.40 25.24 -19.33
C TYR A 355 -0.93 26.61 -18.80
N GLN A 356 -0.53 26.69 -17.53
CA GLN A 356 -0.05 27.95 -16.94
C GLN A 356 1.30 28.36 -17.54
N ASP A 357 2.25 27.43 -17.60
CA ASP A 357 3.55 27.65 -18.23
C ASP A 357 3.40 27.97 -19.73
N ALA A 358 2.44 27.35 -20.42
CA ALA A 358 2.13 27.65 -21.82
C ALA A 358 1.64 29.10 -22.01
N ILE A 359 0.75 29.58 -21.13
CA ILE A 359 0.26 30.97 -21.16
C ILE A 359 1.42 31.92 -20.88
N GLN A 360 2.25 31.64 -19.88
CA GLN A 360 3.39 32.47 -19.53
C GLN A 360 4.41 32.55 -20.69
N ALA A 361 4.74 31.42 -21.32
CA ALA A 361 5.63 31.38 -22.47
C ALA A 361 5.06 32.19 -23.65
N PHE A 362 3.74 32.12 -23.88
CA PHE A 362 3.07 32.93 -24.89
C PHE A 362 3.14 34.43 -24.55
N GLN A 363 2.90 34.81 -23.29
CA GLN A 363 3.02 36.18 -22.80
C GLN A 363 4.43 36.74 -23.00
N SER A 364 5.47 36.00 -22.64
CA SER A 364 6.86 36.40 -22.89
C SER A 364 7.18 36.52 -24.39
N GLY A 365 6.51 35.74 -25.24
CA GLY A 365 6.62 35.86 -26.70
C GLY A 365 6.05 37.18 -27.23
N ILE A 366 4.85 37.56 -26.78
CA ILE A 366 4.18 38.78 -27.24
C ILE A 366 4.80 40.08 -26.72
N GLU A 367 5.61 40.00 -25.66
CA GLU A 367 6.45 41.12 -25.21
C GLU A 367 7.61 41.41 -26.18
N VAL A 368 8.06 40.40 -26.93
CA VAL A 368 9.15 40.53 -27.91
C VAL A 368 8.61 40.87 -29.30
N THR A 369 7.49 40.26 -29.72
CA THR A 369 6.90 40.49 -31.04
C THR A 369 5.40 40.23 -31.05
N LEU A 370 4.64 41.06 -31.77
CA LEU A 370 3.20 40.86 -31.95
C LEU A 370 2.87 39.90 -33.11
N ASP A 371 3.87 39.44 -33.86
CA ASP A 371 3.72 38.47 -34.93
C ASP A 371 3.91 37.04 -34.41
N PHE A 372 2.79 36.40 -34.05
CA PHE A 372 2.78 35.03 -33.53
C PHE A 372 2.11 34.04 -34.50
N PRO A 373 2.65 32.81 -34.62
CA PRO A 373 2.17 31.80 -35.56
C PRO A 373 0.73 31.36 -35.23
N SER A 374 0.09 30.65 -36.15
CA SER A 374 -1.19 29.99 -35.87
C SER A 374 -0.96 28.77 -34.97
N PHE A 375 -1.80 28.63 -33.94
CA PHE A 375 -1.81 27.49 -33.04
C PHE A 375 -3.01 26.58 -33.34
N SER A 376 -3.12 25.44 -32.66
CA SER A 376 -4.34 24.64 -32.71
C SER A 376 -5.57 25.45 -32.24
N ASP A 377 -6.76 25.10 -32.74
CA ASP A 377 -8.01 25.78 -32.36
C ASP A 377 -8.26 25.73 -30.85
N SER A 378 -7.91 24.60 -30.23
CA SER A 378 -8.03 24.37 -28.80
C SER A 378 -7.07 25.25 -28.00
N PHE A 379 -5.81 25.38 -28.43
CA PHE A 379 -4.83 26.24 -27.76
C PHE A 379 -5.19 27.72 -27.93
N THR A 380 -5.58 28.11 -29.14
CA THR A 380 -6.03 29.49 -29.45
C THR A 380 -7.23 29.88 -28.60
N SER A 381 -8.20 28.99 -28.43
CA SER A 381 -9.38 29.23 -27.59
C SER A 381 -9.02 29.35 -26.12
N MET A 382 -8.10 28.51 -25.63
CA MET A 382 -7.59 28.59 -24.26
C MET A 382 -6.88 29.92 -23.99
N LEU A 383 -5.97 30.33 -24.89
CA LEU A 383 -5.29 31.63 -24.79
C LEU A 383 -6.28 32.78 -24.80
N PHE A 384 -7.27 32.75 -25.71
CA PHE A 384 -8.31 33.79 -25.79
C PHE A 384 -9.08 33.91 -24.46
N ASN A 385 -9.51 32.79 -23.87
CA ASN A 385 -10.25 32.80 -22.61
C ASN A 385 -9.36 33.28 -21.45
N SER A 386 -8.12 32.79 -21.35
CA SER A 386 -7.17 33.22 -20.33
C SER A 386 -6.92 34.72 -20.35
N PHE A 387 -6.73 35.31 -21.53
CA PHE A 387 -6.55 36.76 -21.64
C PHE A 387 -7.85 37.53 -21.38
N LEU A 388 -9.02 36.93 -21.64
CA LEU A 388 -10.32 37.53 -21.32
C LEU A 388 -10.53 37.65 -19.80
N ASP A 389 -10.04 36.70 -19.01
CA ASP A 389 -10.16 36.71 -17.54
C ASP A 389 -9.35 37.85 -16.89
N VAL A 390 -8.22 38.24 -17.50
CA VAL A 390 -7.36 39.35 -17.04
C VAL A 390 -8.02 40.73 -17.30
N MET A 391 -9.10 40.79 -18.10
CA MET A 391 -9.75 42.04 -18.53
C MET A 391 -10.57 42.76 -17.45
N GLY A 392 -10.77 42.15 -16.26
CA GLY A 392 -11.40 42.81 -15.12
C GLY A 392 -10.55 43.91 -14.49
N GLN A 393 -9.28 44.04 -14.90
CA GLN A 393 -8.31 44.99 -14.36
C GLN A 393 -8.26 46.27 -15.22
N ALA A 394 -8.23 47.44 -14.56
CA ALA A 394 -8.10 48.72 -15.25
C ALA A 394 -6.70 48.88 -15.87
N ASP A 395 -6.63 49.47 -17.06
CA ASP A 395 -5.43 49.83 -17.84
C ASP A 395 -4.54 48.67 -18.33
N LEU A 396 -5.05 47.94 -19.34
CA LEU A 396 -4.23 46.98 -20.10
C LEU A 396 -3.34 47.65 -21.16
N PRO A 397 -2.09 47.17 -21.34
CA PRO A 397 -1.21 47.62 -22.41
C PRO A 397 -1.80 47.46 -23.81
N ALA A 398 -1.45 48.36 -24.72
CA ALA A 398 -1.92 48.29 -26.11
C ALA A 398 -1.52 46.99 -26.83
N THR A 399 -0.35 46.42 -26.49
CA THR A 399 0.12 45.12 -27.00
C THR A 399 -0.86 43.99 -26.68
N TYR A 400 -1.31 43.90 -25.43
CA TYR A 400 -2.31 42.92 -24.98
C TYR A 400 -3.65 43.09 -25.71
N LEU A 401 -4.08 44.32 -25.96
CA LEU A 401 -5.32 44.59 -26.71
C LEU A 401 -5.22 44.17 -28.18
N VAL A 402 -4.05 44.31 -28.81
CA VAL A 402 -3.83 43.82 -30.19
C VAL A 402 -3.86 42.30 -30.24
N VAL A 403 -3.16 41.63 -29.31
CA VAL A 403 -3.15 40.17 -29.20
C VAL A 403 -4.56 39.62 -28.98
N MET A 404 -5.35 40.25 -28.12
CA MET A 404 -6.76 39.89 -27.92
C MET A 404 -7.60 40.07 -29.19
N GLY A 405 -7.37 41.14 -29.94
CA GLY A 405 -8.01 41.34 -31.24
C GLY A 405 -7.68 40.22 -32.24
N GLU A 406 -6.41 39.79 -32.25
CA GLU A 406 -5.94 38.72 -33.13
C GLU A 406 -6.49 37.34 -32.71
N LEU A 407 -6.43 36.99 -31.42
CA LEU A 407 -6.98 35.74 -30.89
C LEU A 407 -8.51 35.67 -31.09
N ALA A 408 -9.23 36.78 -30.90
CA ALA A 408 -10.66 36.87 -31.21
C ALA A 408 -10.96 36.66 -32.70
N THR A 409 -10.08 37.14 -33.58
CA THR A 409 -10.21 36.92 -35.02
C THR A 409 -10.06 35.45 -35.36
N ARG A 410 -9.05 34.79 -34.79
CA ARG A 410 -8.75 33.36 -35.00
C ARG A 410 -9.78 32.42 -34.38
N THR A 411 -10.49 32.86 -33.34
CA THR A 411 -11.61 32.13 -32.72
C THR A 411 -12.97 32.48 -33.33
N HIS A 412 -13.01 33.08 -34.52
CA HIS A 412 -14.23 33.46 -35.25
C HIS A 412 -15.19 34.39 -34.47
N LYS A 413 -14.64 35.32 -33.68
CA LYS A 413 -15.38 36.33 -32.90
C LYS A 413 -15.10 37.75 -33.44
N PRO A 414 -15.58 38.11 -34.65
CA PRO A 414 -15.19 39.34 -35.33
C PRO A 414 -15.61 40.63 -34.61
N ASP A 415 -16.74 40.62 -33.89
CA ASP A 415 -17.20 41.80 -33.15
C ASP A 415 -16.31 42.09 -31.94
N ILE A 416 -15.88 41.03 -31.27
CA ILE A 416 -14.93 41.11 -30.15
C ILE A 416 -13.56 41.55 -30.67
N ALA A 417 -13.10 41.00 -31.79
CA ALA A 417 -11.87 41.40 -32.45
C ALA A 417 -11.85 42.91 -32.77
N LYS A 418 -12.89 43.41 -33.46
CA LYS A 418 -13.02 44.85 -33.79
C LYS A 418 -13.04 45.73 -32.54
N LYS A 419 -13.74 45.30 -31.48
CA LYS A 419 -13.80 46.04 -30.21
C LYS A 419 -12.41 46.23 -29.61
N TYR A 420 -11.61 45.17 -29.51
CA TYR A 420 -10.28 45.25 -28.91
C TYR A 420 -9.25 45.96 -29.79
N LEU A 421 -9.27 45.75 -31.11
CA LEU A 421 -8.40 46.48 -32.04
C LEU A 421 -8.67 48.00 -32.02
N ARG A 422 -9.94 48.42 -31.91
CA ARG A 422 -10.29 49.84 -31.73
C ARG A 422 -9.79 50.40 -30.40
N LYS A 423 -9.85 49.61 -29.33
CA LYS A 423 -9.32 50.02 -28.01
C LYS A 423 -7.79 50.15 -28.09
N ALA A 424 -7.12 49.19 -28.72
CA ALA A 424 -5.67 49.23 -28.95
C ALA A 424 -5.25 50.51 -29.69
N LEU A 425 -5.94 50.91 -30.76
CA LEU A 425 -5.64 52.15 -31.49
C LEU A 425 -5.77 53.43 -30.65
N LYS A 426 -6.69 53.44 -29.67
CA LYS A 426 -6.88 54.58 -28.77
C LYS A 426 -5.83 54.63 -27.66
N THR A 427 -5.34 53.48 -27.23
CA THR A 427 -4.40 53.33 -26.12
C THR A 427 -2.94 53.36 -26.58
N ALA A 428 -2.64 52.92 -27.81
CA ALA A 428 -1.28 52.85 -28.33
C ALA A 428 -0.71 54.24 -28.69
N GLU A 429 0.58 54.44 -28.44
CA GLU A 429 1.31 55.61 -28.93
C GLU A 429 1.31 55.64 -30.46
N ARG A 430 1.18 56.84 -31.04
CA ARG A 430 1.20 57.04 -32.49
C ARG A 430 2.50 56.49 -33.07
N ASN A 431 2.39 55.68 -34.13
CA ASN A 431 3.48 54.99 -34.83
C ASN A 431 4.14 53.81 -34.10
N SER A 432 3.69 53.44 -32.89
CA SER A 432 4.09 52.18 -32.26
C SER A 432 3.71 50.96 -33.12
N GLU A 433 4.39 49.84 -32.92
CA GLU A 433 4.09 48.58 -33.60
C GLU A 433 2.63 48.15 -33.37
N ALA A 434 2.17 48.25 -32.12
CA ALA A 434 0.77 47.98 -31.75
C ALA A 434 -0.23 48.89 -32.50
N TYR A 435 0.07 50.19 -32.64
CA TYR A 435 -0.80 51.12 -33.39
C TYR A 435 -0.89 50.73 -34.87
N LYS A 436 0.25 50.44 -35.51
CA LYS A 436 0.33 50.04 -36.92
C LYS A 436 -0.42 48.73 -37.17
N LEU A 437 -0.16 47.72 -36.34
CA LEU A 437 -0.77 46.39 -36.48
C LEU A 437 -2.29 46.44 -36.24
N ALA A 438 -2.73 47.17 -35.21
CA ALA A 438 -4.16 47.36 -34.94
C ALA A 438 -4.89 48.04 -36.12
N GLY A 439 -4.27 49.07 -36.70
CA GLY A 439 -4.82 49.79 -37.86
C GLY A 439 -4.93 48.89 -39.09
N GLN A 440 -3.87 48.15 -39.41
CA GLN A 440 -3.84 47.21 -40.53
C GLN A 440 -4.93 46.13 -40.40
N LYS A 441 -5.03 45.50 -39.22
CA LYS A 441 -6.03 44.44 -38.96
C LYS A 441 -7.46 44.98 -39.03
N LEU A 442 -7.70 46.19 -38.50
CA LEU A 442 -9.02 46.82 -38.56
C LEU A 442 -9.40 47.20 -40.01
N GLN A 443 -8.44 47.67 -40.82
CA GLN A 443 -8.65 47.94 -42.23
C GLN A 443 -9.02 46.68 -43.02
N ALA A 444 -8.39 45.53 -42.71
CA ALA A 444 -8.73 44.24 -43.32
C ALA A 444 -10.19 43.85 -43.08
N PHE A 445 -10.73 44.08 -41.87
CA PHE A 445 -12.15 43.86 -41.58
C PHE A 445 -13.09 44.73 -42.43
N TYR A 446 -12.74 46.00 -42.65
CA TYR A 446 -13.56 46.90 -43.46
C TYR A 446 -13.44 46.65 -44.96
N LEU A 447 -12.27 46.22 -45.44
CA LEU A 447 -12.08 45.81 -46.83
C LEU A 447 -12.95 44.60 -47.17
N ILE A 448 -13.00 43.58 -46.32
CA ILE A 448 -13.88 42.41 -46.51
C ILE A 448 -15.35 42.85 -46.59
N TYR A 449 -15.77 43.76 -45.71
CA TYR A 449 -17.13 44.31 -45.71
C TYR A 449 -17.44 45.14 -46.98
N TYR A 450 -16.47 45.92 -47.45
CA TYR A 450 -16.58 46.72 -48.67
C TYR A 450 -16.68 45.83 -49.92
N TYR A 451 -15.89 44.76 -50.01
CA TYR A 451 -15.96 43.79 -51.11
C TYR A 451 -17.26 42.97 -51.11
N LEU A 452 -17.90 42.75 -49.96
CA LEU A 452 -19.21 42.10 -49.88
C LEU A 452 -20.36 43.03 -50.27
N LEU A 453 -20.27 44.33 -49.92
CA LEU A 453 -21.32 45.31 -50.21
C LEU A 453 -21.23 45.93 -51.60
N ALA A 454 -20.02 46.14 -52.12
CA ALA A 454 -19.81 46.71 -53.45
C ALA A 454 -20.61 46.00 -54.56
N PRO A 455 -20.62 44.65 -54.67
CA PRO A 455 -21.44 43.97 -55.67
C PRO A 455 -22.95 44.16 -55.44
N ILE A 456 -23.42 44.24 -54.18
CA ILE A 456 -24.83 44.48 -53.85
C ILE A 456 -25.25 45.91 -54.24
N ILE A 457 -24.38 46.89 -53.99
CA ILE A 457 -24.60 48.30 -54.37
C ILE A 457 -24.55 48.47 -55.89
N ILE A 458 -23.61 47.80 -56.58
CA ILE A 458 -23.52 47.81 -58.04
C ILE A 458 -24.75 47.12 -58.66
N LEU A 459 -25.21 46.01 -58.10
CA LEU A 459 -26.40 45.29 -58.58
C LEU A 459 -27.68 46.11 -58.37
N SER A 460 -27.82 46.78 -57.23
CA SER A 460 -28.96 47.67 -56.96
C SER A 460 -28.93 48.92 -57.85
N LEU A 461 -27.77 49.52 -58.10
CA LEU A 461 -27.64 50.62 -59.08
C LEU A 461 -27.94 50.16 -60.52
N LEU A 462 -27.54 48.96 -60.91
CA LEU A 462 -27.90 48.36 -62.20
C LEU A 462 -29.41 48.13 -62.32
N LEU A 463 -30.07 47.64 -61.27
CA LEU A 463 -31.53 47.49 -61.23
C LEU A 463 -32.25 48.83 -61.35
N VAL A 464 -31.81 49.86 -60.63
CA VAL A 464 -32.36 51.23 -60.74
C VAL A 464 -32.16 51.79 -62.15
N PHE A 465 -30.99 51.58 -62.76
CA PHE A 465 -30.70 52.01 -64.13
C PHE A 465 -31.60 51.31 -65.18
N VAL A 466 -31.82 50.01 -65.02
CA VAL A 466 -32.75 49.24 -65.88
C VAL A 466 -34.19 49.74 -65.73
N PHE A 467 -34.63 50.06 -64.51
CA PHE A 467 -35.96 50.63 -64.26
C PHE A 467 -36.12 52.03 -64.84
N PHE A 468 -35.13 52.91 -64.69
CA PHE A 468 -35.13 54.25 -65.29
C PHE A 468 -35.15 54.20 -66.82
N ARG A 469 -34.42 53.26 -67.44
CA ARG A 469 -34.41 53.07 -68.88
C ARG A 469 -35.74 52.53 -69.43
N LYS A 470 -36.47 51.73 -68.65
CA LYS A 470 -37.85 51.31 -68.98
C LYS A 470 -38.87 52.44 -68.81
N GLY A 471 -38.70 53.32 -67.81
CA GLY A 471 -39.57 54.49 -67.61
C GLY A 471 -39.45 55.53 -68.73
N LYS A 472 -38.23 55.79 -69.23
CA LYS A 472 -37.99 56.77 -70.30
C LYS A 472 -38.47 56.32 -71.69
N ARG A 473 -38.72 55.01 -71.90
CA ARG A 473 -39.32 54.48 -73.14
C ARG A 473 -40.85 54.63 -73.22
N ARG A 474 -41.51 55.14 -72.18
CA ARG A 474 -42.97 55.37 -72.17
C ARG A 474 -43.39 56.84 -72.39
N SER A 475 -42.46 57.78 -72.61
CA SER A 475 -42.79 59.21 -72.78
C SER A 475 -42.49 59.80 -74.16
N CYS A 476 -42.30 58.97 -75.19
CA CYS A 476 -42.19 59.40 -76.59
C CYS A 476 -43.08 58.49 -77.45
N ASP A 477 -44.38 58.54 -77.19
CA ASP A 477 -45.46 58.12 -78.09
C ASP A 477 -46.72 58.87 -77.62
N VAL A 478 -46.75 60.19 -77.85
CA VAL A 478 -47.93 61.00 -78.20
C VAL A 478 -47.45 62.13 -79.11
#